data_AF-A0A9P6TAL5-F1
#
_entry.id   AF-A0A9P6TAL5-F1
#
_cell.length_a   1.000
_cell.length_b   1.000
_cell.length_c   1.000
_cell.angle_alpha   90.00
_cell.angle_beta   90.00
_cell.angle_gamma   90.00
#
_symmetry.space_group_name_H-M   'P 1'
#
loop_
_entity.id
_entity.type
_entity.pdbx_description
1 polymer ?
#
loop_
_entity_poly.entity_id
_entity_poly.type
_entity_poly.pdbx_seq_one_letter_code
_entity_poly.pdbx_strand_id
1 'polypeptide(L)'
;MSWSAVDQSTLTPKLYSPTSAPPDPKATPNSYTSVYENAPTLITTTKTYQATQTAKPELHHFSGRITWYKPSVGVGACGTANSDQDHVIALNSAQYPGQCGKKIKIEGNGKQILATVMDECPTCGYGDLDLSPAVFKNIAGLEVGMLPVC
;
A
#
# COMPACT_ATOMS: atom_id res chain seq x y z
N MET A 1 1.03 -12.72 -9.24
CA MET A 1 0.32 -11.56 -8.65
C MET A 1 0.05 -11.92 -7.21
N SER A 2 0.60 -11.26 -6.21
CA SER A 2 0.41 -11.65 -4.81
C SER A 2 0.16 -10.42 -3.94
N TRP A 3 -0.22 -10.59 -2.68
CA TRP A 3 -0.15 -9.50 -1.72
C TRP A 3 0.50 -9.95 -0.43
N SER A 4 1.07 -9.00 0.31
CA SER A 4 1.69 -9.25 1.60
C SER A 4 1.52 -8.06 2.53
N ALA A 5 1.48 -8.32 3.83
CA ALA A 5 1.60 -7.25 4.82
C ALA A 5 2.97 -6.59 4.69
N VAL A 6 3.02 -5.25 4.74
CA VAL A 6 4.32 -4.57 4.73
C VAL A 6 4.85 -4.40 6.14
N ASP A 7 6.15 -4.59 6.32
CA ASP A 7 6.83 -4.11 7.51
C ASP A 7 6.87 -2.58 7.46
N GLN A 8 6.07 -1.94 8.31
CA GLN A 8 5.98 -0.47 8.36
C GLN A 8 7.34 0.20 8.64
N SER A 9 8.29 -0.50 9.27
CA SER A 9 9.64 0.01 9.52
C SER A 9 10.53 0.04 8.27
N THR A 10 10.17 -0.72 7.23
CA THR A 10 10.89 -0.80 5.95
C THR A 10 10.34 0.17 4.89
N LEU A 11 9.26 0.90 5.21
CA LEU A 11 8.77 1.97 4.38
C LEU A 11 9.79 3.12 4.42
N THR A 12 10.75 3.10 3.49
CA THR A 12 11.60 4.26 3.25
C THR A 12 10.70 5.46 2.96
N PRO A 13 10.95 6.65 3.53
CA PRO A 13 10.17 7.86 3.22
C PRO A 13 10.52 8.34 1.81
N LYS A 14 10.11 7.60 0.80
CA LYS A 14 10.02 8.06 -0.59
C LYS A 14 8.54 8.18 -0.92
N LEU A 15 8.06 9.42 -0.79
CA LEU A 15 6.83 9.94 -1.39
C LEU A 15 5.54 9.23 -0.95
N TYR A 16 5.19 9.38 0.32
CA TYR A 16 3.78 9.59 0.68
C TYR A 16 3.58 11.08 0.89
N SER A 17 3.26 11.80 -0.18
CA SER A 17 2.59 13.09 -0.05
C SER A 17 1.15 12.80 0.34
N PRO A 18 0.64 13.24 1.50
CA PRO A 18 -0.79 13.22 1.75
C PRO A 18 -1.42 14.31 0.88
N THR A 19 -1.82 13.98 -0.35
CA THR A 19 -2.62 14.91 -1.16
C THR A 19 -4.08 14.76 -0.77
N SER A 20 -4.49 15.53 0.23
CA SER A 20 -5.89 15.87 0.47
C SER A 20 -5.99 17.34 0.90
N ALA A 21 -5.86 18.25 -0.07
CA ALA A 21 -6.44 19.59 -0.01
C ALA A 21 -6.98 19.94 -1.40
N PRO A 22 -8.18 20.53 -1.52
CA PRO A 22 -8.79 20.89 -2.81
C PRO A 22 -7.93 21.94 -3.55
N PRO A 23 -8.01 22.01 -4.90
CA PRO A 23 -7.20 22.94 -5.69
C PRO A 23 -7.66 24.39 -5.49
N ASP A 24 -6.84 25.21 -4.83
CA ASP A 24 -6.90 26.66 -4.98
C ASP A 24 -6.35 27.04 -6.37
N PRO A 25 -7.09 27.81 -7.20
CA PRO A 25 -6.66 28.21 -8.52
C PRO A 25 -5.77 29.46 -8.43
N LYS A 26 -4.47 29.29 -8.25
CA LYS A 26 -3.49 30.26 -8.77
C LYS A 26 -2.10 29.65 -8.94
N ALA A 27 -1.85 29.15 -10.15
CA ALA A 27 -0.51 28.87 -10.67
C ALA A 27 0.32 30.19 -10.72
N THR A 28 1.64 30.25 -10.80
CA THR A 28 2.66 29.44 -11.51
C THR A 28 4.08 29.69 -10.87
N PRO A 29 5.22 29.35 -11.52
CA PRO A 29 6.15 28.28 -11.15
C PRO A 29 7.48 28.85 -10.57
N ASN A 30 8.44 28.02 -10.15
CA ASN A 30 9.68 27.78 -10.92
C ASN A 30 10.53 26.67 -10.27
N SER A 31 10.77 25.62 -11.06
CA SER A 31 12.06 24.97 -11.34
C SER A 31 13.09 24.74 -10.22
N TYR A 32 13.35 23.46 -9.90
CA TYR A 32 14.64 23.04 -9.33
C TYR A 32 15.18 21.85 -10.14
N THR A 33 16.23 22.13 -10.89
CA THR A 33 17.04 21.21 -11.68
C THR A 33 17.92 20.32 -10.81
N SER A 34 18.18 19.11 -11.31
CA SER A 34 19.13 18.12 -10.81
C SER A 34 20.58 18.63 -10.79
N VAL A 35 21.33 18.26 -9.74
CA VAL A 35 22.80 18.20 -9.78
C VAL A 35 23.27 17.03 -8.92
N TYR A 36 24.04 16.14 -9.55
CA TYR A 36 24.88 15.14 -8.90
C TYR A 36 26.32 15.68 -8.81
N GLU A 37 27.15 15.00 -8.00
CA GLU A 37 28.62 15.12 -7.82
C GLU A 37 29.06 16.11 -6.71
N ASN A 38 29.93 15.79 -5.74
CA ASN A 38 31.14 14.95 -5.73
C ASN A 38 31.45 14.38 -4.32
N ALA A 39 32.21 13.28 -4.28
CA ALA A 39 32.69 12.56 -3.08
C ALA A 39 33.79 13.28 -2.27
N PRO A 40 34.02 12.86 -1.01
CA PRO A 40 35.41 12.55 -0.60
C PRO A 40 35.56 11.22 0.16
N THR A 41 36.78 10.68 0.10
CA THR A 41 37.23 9.35 0.56
C THR A 41 37.64 9.29 2.05
N LEU A 42 37.22 8.17 2.68
CA LEU A 42 37.87 7.30 3.70
C LEU A 42 38.38 7.86 5.04
N ILE A 43 37.74 7.42 6.13
CA ILE A 43 38.42 7.02 7.37
C ILE A 43 37.82 5.73 7.90
N THR A 44 38.67 4.70 7.96
CA THR A 44 38.39 3.35 8.42
C THR A 44 38.40 3.31 9.94
N THR A 45 37.22 3.13 10.56
CA THR A 45 37.12 2.70 11.95
C THR A 45 36.36 1.38 11.98
N THR A 46 37.09 0.26 12.07
CA THR A 46 36.52 -1.07 12.23
C THR A 46 35.90 -1.21 13.62
N LYS A 47 34.64 -0.80 13.78
CA LYS A 47 33.79 -1.32 14.85
C LYS A 47 33.27 -2.68 14.39
N THR A 48 33.67 -3.74 15.09
CA THR A 48 33.09 -5.07 14.97
C THR A 48 31.66 -5.04 15.54
N TYR A 49 30.71 -4.57 14.73
CA TYR A 49 29.30 -4.78 15.00
C TYR A 49 29.02 -6.26 14.78
N GLN A 50 28.97 -7.01 15.88
CA GLN A 50 28.40 -8.34 15.90
C GLN A 50 26.97 -8.24 15.37
N ALA A 51 26.73 -8.77 14.18
CA ALA A 51 25.41 -8.87 13.59
C ALA A 51 24.60 -9.86 14.43
N THR A 52 23.88 -9.37 15.43
CA THR A 52 22.71 -10.08 15.94
C THR A 52 21.75 -10.22 14.76
N GLN A 53 21.58 -11.44 14.26
CA GLN A 53 20.61 -11.78 13.22
C GLN A 53 19.21 -11.55 13.81
N THR A 54 18.73 -10.31 13.77
CA THR A 54 17.32 -10.01 13.94
C THR A 54 16.61 -10.74 12.83
N ALA A 55 15.83 -11.77 13.16
CA ALA A 55 15.06 -12.51 12.18
C ALA A 55 14.28 -11.51 11.33
N LYS A 56 14.55 -11.48 10.02
CA LYS A 56 13.78 -10.71 9.05
C LYS A 56 12.33 -11.15 9.22
N PRO A 57 11.35 -10.25 9.41
CA PRO A 57 9.95 -10.64 9.49
C PRO A 57 9.62 -11.49 8.26
N GLU A 58 9.10 -12.69 8.50
CA GLU A 58 8.69 -13.60 7.44
C GLU A 58 7.56 -12.91 6.66
N LEU A 59 7.85 -12.53 5.42
CA LEU A 59 6.88 -11.87 4.56
C LEU A 59 5.94 -12.95 4.03
N HIS A 60 4.78 -13.10 4.67
CA HIS A 60 3.74 -14.00 4.19
C HIS A 60 3.12 -13.42 2.91
N HIS A 61 3.29 -14.13 1.80
CA HIS A 61 2.60 -13.83 0.54
C HIS A 61 1.29 -14.61 0.48
N PHE A 62 0.24 -13.92 0.06
CA PHE A 62 -1.08 -14.49 -0.14
C PHE A 62 -1.48 -14.38 -1.61
N SER A 63 -2.24 -15.39 -2.02
CA SER A 63 -2.84 -15.53 -3.34
C SER A 63 -4.35 -15.62 -3.15
N GLY A 64 -5.13 -15.09 -4.09
CA GLY A 64 -6.59 -15.04 -4.04
C GLY A 64 -7.16 -14.33 -5.26
N ARG A 65 -8.26 -13.63 -5.09
CA ARG A 65 -8.86 -12.74 -6.09
C ARG A 65 -8.87 -11.30 -5.60
N ILE A 66 -8.85 -10.39 -6.56
CA ILE A 66 -9.04 -8.97 -6.32
C ILE A 66 -10.34 -8.55 -6.98
N THR A 67 -11.24 -7.94 -6.21
CA THR A 67 -12.44 -7.22 -6.67
C THR A 67 -12.37 -5.74 -6.26
N TRP A 68 -13.43 -4.99 -6.50
CA TRP A 68 -13.55 -3.63 -5.98
C TRP A 68 -14.94 -3.33 -5.41
N TYR A 69 -14.98 -2.43 -4.43
CA TYR A 69 -16.19 -1.91 -3.78
C TYR A 69 -16.18 -0.38 -3.73
N LYS A 70 -17.22 0.24 -3.14
CA LYS A 70 -17.29 1.68 -2.91
C LYS A 70 -17.17 2.00 -1.42
N PRO A 71 -15.96 2.36 -0.91
CA PRO A 71 -15.76 2.75 0.48
C PRO A 71 -16.62 3.94 0.93
N SER A 72 -17.04 4.79 -0.03
CA SER A 72 -17.91 5.94 0.23
C SER A 72 -19.32 5.57 0.68
N VAL A 73 -19.75 4.33 0.49
CA VAL A 73 -21.08 3.86 0.89
C VAL A 73 -21.03 3.36 2.34
N GLY A 74 -20.94 4.30 3.27
CA GLY A 74 -21.01 4.03 4.72
C GLY A 74 -19.68 4.20 5.44
N VAL A 75 -19.56 3.52 6.58
CA VAL A 75 -18.36 3.50 7.43
C VAL A 75 -17.86 2.06 7.48
N GLY A 76 -16.61 1.84 7.09
CA GLY A 76 -16.01 0.51 7.08
C GLY A 76 -15.82 -0.06 8.48
N ALA A 77 -15.53 -1.35 8.58
CA ALA A 77 -15.38 -2.08 9.84
C ALA A 77 -14.29 -1.50 10.78
N CYS A 78 -13.34 -0.73 10.25
CA CYS A 78 -12.35 0.00 11.05
C CYS A 78 -12.88 1.31 11.67
N GLY A 79 -14.16 1.63 11.50
CA GLY A 79 -14.85 2.75 12.16
C GLY A 79 -14.57 4.13 11.56
N THR A 80 -13.96 4.20 10.38
CA THR A 80 -13.64 5.47 9.69
C THR A 80 -14.30 5.50 8.31
N ALA A 81 -14.88 6.64 7.94
CA ALA A 81 -15.40 6.87 6.60
C ALA A 81 -14.23 7.07 5.62
N ASN A 82 -14.32 6.44 4.45
CA ASN A 82 -13.33 6.57 3.38
C ASN A 82 -14.04 6.93 2.08
N SER A 83 -13.31 7.52 1.14
CA SER A 83 -13.78 7.86 -0.20
C SER A 83 -13.38 6.79 -1.22
N ASP A 84 -14.01 6.82 -2.40
CA ASP A 84 -13.66 5.94 -3.52
C ASP A 84 -12.27 6.27 -4.12
N GLN A 85 -11.68 7.40 -3.71
CA GLN A 85 -10.37 7.89 -4.12
C GLN A 85 -9.25 7.45 -3.16
N ASP A 86 -9.60 7.02 -1.95
CA ASP A 86 -8.61 6.63 -0.95
C ASP A 86 -7.96 5.29 -1.29
N HIS A 87 -6.68 5.13 -0.97
CA HIS A 87 -5.94 3.88 -1.14
C HIS A 87 -6.25 2.90 -0.01
N VAL A 88 -7.48 2.40 0.00
CA VAL A 88 -8.01 1.52 1.05
C VAL A 88 -8.53 0.21 0.49
N ILE A 89 -8.56 -0.80 1.34
CA ILE A 89 -8.99 -2.17 1.00
C ILE A 89 -9.79 -2.79 2.15
N ALA A 90 -10.63 -3.76 1.80
CA ALA A 90 -11.31 -4.66 2.71
C ALA A 90 -10.62 -6.04 2.70
N LEU A 91 -10.37 -6.59 3.89
CA LEU A 91 -9.84 -7.96 4.05
C LEU A 91 -10.98 -8.94 4.33
N ASN A 92 -10.81 -10.20 3.91
CA ASN A 92 -11.69 -11.27 4.36
C ASN A 92 -11.68 -11.43 5.90
N SER A 93 -12.76 -11.97 6.46
CA SER A 93 -12.94 -12.13 7.90
C SER A 93 -11.86 -12.95 8.61
N ALA A 94 -11.22 -13.91 7.92
CA ALA A 94 -10.18 -14.73 8.54
C ALA A 94 -8.86 -13.96 8.74
N GLN A 95 -8.58 -12.99 7.86
CA GLN A 95 -7.34 -12.21 7.88
C GLN A 95 -7.52 -10.80 8.45
N TYR A 96 -8.75 -10.30 8.52
CA TYR A 96 -9.09 -8.96 9.02
C TYR A 96 -8.74 -8.68 10.50
N PRO A 97 -8.92 -9.60 11.47
CA PRO A 97 -8.75 -9.29 12.88
C PRO A 97 -7.39 -8.66 13.22
N GLY A 98 -7.43 -7.48 13.85
CA GLY A 98 -6.23 -6.73 14.25
C GLY A 98 -5.43 -6.10 13.10
N GLN A 99 -6.01 -5.95 11.90
CA GLN A 99 -5.32 -5.37 10.74
C GLN A 99 -5.71 -3.93 10.40
N CYS A 100 -6.70 -3.33 11.07
CA CYS A 100 -7.09 -1.94 10.82
C CYS A 100 -5.90 -0.97 10.83
N GLY A 101 -5.83 -0.10 9.81
CA GLY A 101 -4.78 0.89 9.64
C GLY A 101 -3.43 0.34 9.18
N LYS A 102 -3.28 -0.98 9.06
CA LYS A 102 -2.04 -1.57 8.52
C LYS A 102 -2.00 -1.44 7.01
N LYS A 103 -0.80 -1.37 6.48
CA LYS A 103 -0.55 -1.31 5.04
C LYS A 103 -0.27 -2.71 4.50
N ILE A 104 -0.74 -2.95 3.29
CA ILE A 104 -0.40 -4.13 2.50
C ILE A 104 0.20 -3.68 1.17
N LYS A 105 1.08 -4.51 0.62
CA LYS A 105 1.59 -4.38 -0.74
C LYS A 105 0.84 -5.36 -1.62
N ILE A 106 0.28 -4.85 -2.70
CA ILE A 106 -0.48 -5.61 -3.69
C ILE A 106 0.33 -5.60 -4.98
N GLU A 107 0.58 -6.79 -5.53
CA GLU A 107 1.31 -6.98 -6.78
C GLU A 107 0.39 -7.60 -7.83
N GLY A 108 0.01 -6.83 -8.85
CA GLY A 108 -0.94 -7.22 -9.87
C GLY A 108 -0.55 -6.67 -11.24
N ASN A 109 -0.66 -7.46 -12.31
CA ASN A 109 -0.35 -7.02 -13.69
C ASN A 109 1.02 -6.31 -13.84
N GLY A 110 2.06 -6.79 -13.15
CA GLY A 110 3.40 -6.19 -13.19
C GLY A 110 3.54 -4.87 -12.43
N LYS A 111 2.51 -4.45 -11.69
CA LYS A 111 2.49 -3.24 -10.87
C LYS A 111 2.48 -3.59 -9.40
N GLN A 112 3.00 -2.68 -8.58
CA GLN A 112 2.99 -2.77 -7.11
C GLN A 112 2.33 -1.53 -6.52
N ILE A 113 1.39 -1.73 -5.60
CA ILE A 113 0.64 -0.64 -4.97
C ILE A 113 0.58 -0.89 -3.46
N LEU A 114 0.73 0.17 -2.68
CA LEU A 114 0.47 0.15 -1.25
C LEU A 114 -0.94 0.65 -0.98
N ALA A 115 -1.67 -0.08 -0.14
CA ALA A 115 -2.99 0.30 0.33
C ALA A 115 -3.16 -0.02 1.82
N THR A 116 -4.13 0.62 2.46
CA THR A 116 -4.40 0.51 3.89
C THR A 116 -5.66 -0.31 4.14
N VAL A 117 -5.60 -1.25 5.09
CA VAL A 117 -6.78 -2.00 5.54
C VAL A 117 -7.70 -1.04 6.31
N MET A 118 -8.90 -0.80 5.80
CA MET A 118 -9.90 0.05 6.45
C MET A 118 -11.28 -0.61 6.58
N ASP A 119 -11.43 -1.83 6.09
CA ASP A 119 -12.71 -2.51 6.08
C ASP A 119 -12.57 -4.04 6.14
N GLU A 120 -13.70 -4.70 6.37
CA GLU A 120 -13.86 -6.15 6.33
C GLU A 120 -14.80 -6.51 5.17
N CYS A 121 -14.45 -7.55 4.43
CA CYS A 121 -15.29 -8.17 3.40
C CYS A 121 -15.73 -9.56 3.89
N PRO A 122 -16.92 -9.71 4.50
CA PRO A 122 -17.36 -10.97 5.09
C PRO A 122 -17.57 -12.11 4.08
N THR A 123 -17.78 -11.76 2.81
CA THR A 123 -18.02 -12.71 1.72
C THR A 123 -16.75 -13.08 0.97
N CYS A 124 -15.62 -12.43 1.24
CA CYS A 124 -14.35 -12.68 0.56
C CYS A 124 -13.72 -13.99 1.07
N GLY A 125 -13.15 -14.77 0.14
CA GLY A 125 -12.40 -15.97 0.49
C GLY A 125 -11.06 -15.64 1.16
N TYR A 126 -10.42 -16.65 1.76
CA TYR A 126 -9.06 -16.48 2.28
C TYR A 126 -8.10 -16.04 1.15
N GLY A 127 -7.30 -15.02 1.39
CA GLY A 127 -6.41 -14.42 0.40
C GLY A 127 -7.07 -13.45 -0.58
N ASP A 128 -8.41 -13.39 -0.64
CA ASP A 128 -9.12 -12.40 -1.46
C ASP A 128 -9.04 -11.00 -0.85
N LEU A 129 -9.00 -9.99 -1.72
CA LEU A 129 -9.04 -8.57 -1.39
C LEU A 129 -10.19 -7.88 -2.13
N ASP A 130 -10.89 -6.99 -1.45
CA ASP A 130 -11.84 -6.07 -2.08
C ASP A 130 -11.29 -4.64 -2.02
N LEU A 131 -10.96 -4.06 -3.16
CA LEU A 131 -10.20 -2.81 -3.23
C LEU A 131 -11.10 -1.59 -3.39
N SER A 132 -10.62 -0.42 -2.99
CA SER A 132 -11.24 0.81 -3.49
C SER A 132 -11.06 0.95 -5.00
N PRO A 133 -11.90 1.75 -5.69
CA PRO A 133 -11.78 1.97 -7.12
C PRO A 133 -10.44 2.60 -7.51
N ALA A 134 -9.87 3.46 -6.64
CA ALA A 134 -8.56 4.05 -6.85
C ALA A 134 -7.43 3.01 -6.90
N VAL A 135 -7.44 2.03 -5.99
CA VAL A 135 -6.42 0.98 -5.96
C VAL A 135 -6.63 0.01 -7.13
N PHE A 136 -7.86 -0.41 -7.41
CA PHE A 136 -8.14 -1.36 -8.50
C PHE A 136 -7.73 -0.79 -9.87
N LYS A 137 -8.05 0.48 -10.15
CA LYS A 137 -7.68 1.18 -11.41
C LYS A 137 -6.19 1.20 -11.69
N ASN A 138 -5.35 1.14 -10.65
CA ASN A 138 -3.92 1.05 -10.84
C ASN A 138 -3.53 -0.32 -11.42
N ILE A 139 -4.28 -1.39 -11.15
CA ILE A 139 -4.02 -2.76 -11.62
C ILE A 139 -4.73 -3.04 -12.95
N ALA A 140 -6.02 -2.69 -13.07
CA ALA A 140 -6.84 -2.88 -14.27
C ALA A 140 -8.06 -1.93 -14.30
N GLY A 141 -8.72 -1.80 -15.45
CA GLY A 141 -9.96 -1.04 -15.55
C GLY A 141 -11.09 -1.66 -14.72
N LEU A 142 -11.97 -0.83 -14.14
CA LEU A 142 -13.04 -1.30 -13.24
C LEU A 142 -14.02 -2.26 -13.93
N GLU A 143 -14.17 -2.13 -15.26
CA GLU A 143 -14.99 -2.99 -16.11
C GLU A 143 -14.53 -4.45 -16.12
N VAL A 144 -13.29 -4.73 -15.73
CA VAL A 144 -12.79 -6.10 -15.54
C VAL A 144 -13.48 -6.75 -14.34
N GLY A 145 -13.82 -5.97 -13.30
CA GLY A 145 -14.58 -6.40 -12.12
C GLY A 145 -13.80 -7.29 -11.15
N MET A 146 -13.11 -8.32 -11.64
CA MET A 146 -12.37 -9.28 -10.84
C MET A 146 -11.11 -9.76 -11.56
N LEU A 147 -10.02 -9.92 -10.80
CA LEU A 147 -8.76 -10.50 -11.27
C LEU A 147 -8.25 -11.59 -10.32
N PRO A 148 -7.69 -12.70 -10.84
CA PRO A 148 -6.95 -13.64 -10.03
C PRO A 148 -5.58 -13.06 -9.62
N VAL A 149 -5.13 -13.43 -8.42
CA VAL A 149 -3.86 -13.04 -7.81
C VAL A 149 -3.16 -14.29 -7.32
N CYS A 150 -2.22 -14.81 -8.13
CA CYS A 150 -1.39 -15.99 -7.81
C CYS A 150 0.00 -15.65 -7.27
#